data_AF-A0A0P9DN16-F1
#
_entry.id   AF-A0A0P9DN16-F1
#
_cell.length_a   1.000
_cell.length_b   1.000
_cell.length_c   1.000
_cell.angle_alpha   90.00
_cell.angle_beta   90.00
_cell.angle_gamma   90.00
#
_symmetry.space_group_name_H-M   'P 1'
#
loop_
_entity.id
_entity.type
_entity.pdbx_description
1 polymer ?
#
loop_
_entity_poly.entity_id
_entity_poly.type
_entity_poly.pdbx_seq_one_letter_code
_entity_poly.pdbx_strand_id
1 'polypeptide(L)'
;MWNTSDDAFARQLGESKSANTALLDYILMGAGERSLRKLCDQYRASKAEGDDPPTVRLETLEDWSRKYRWQDRVAVYDAEQRAKRIAETRADVDGMNTRHIRIGNALLARALLWINATEEIKEGSQEGTKVPKHELTKPSEVLAFIKLGADMERRARGMPTAVLELQSLTDDELLARHEQVLAALRADLADEDGSEP
;
A
#
# COMPACT_ATOMS: atom_id res chain seq x y z
N MET A 1 -12.98 21.27 -28.21
CA MET A 1 -13.26 21.45 -26.77
C MET A 1 -14.05 20.23 -26.34
N TRP A 2 -13.40 19.22 -25.74
CA TRP A 2 -14.07 17.97 -25.35
C TRP A 2 -14.60 18.14 -23.93
N ASN A 3 -15.92 18.10 -23.77
CA ASN A 3 -16.63 18.22 -22.50
C ASN A 3 -16.13 17.13 -21.55
N THR A 4 -15.36 17.51 -20.54
CA THR A 4 -14.62 16.58 -19.65
C THR A 4 -15.41 16.24 -18.39
N SER A 5 -16.74 16.22 -18.49
CA SER A 5 -17.64 15.83 -17.40
C SER A 5 -19.00 15.30 -17.89
N ASP A 6 -19.01 14.60 -19.03
CA ASP A 6 -20.10 13.66 -19.33
C ASP A 6 -19.59 12.28 -18.92
N ASP A 7 -20.24 11.68 -17.91
CA ASP A 7 -20.01 10.31 -17.44
C ASP A 7 -19.54 9.40 -18.60
N ALA A 8 -18.29 8.93 -18.54
CA ALA A 8 -17.67 8.14 -19.61
C ALA A 8 -18.48 6.86 -19.92
N PHE A 9 -19.41 6.49 -19.07
CA PHE A 9 -20.29 5.31 -19.16
C PHE A 9 -21.70 5.67 -19.64
N ALA A 10 -22.05 6.96 -19.67
CA ALA A 10 -23.30 7.41 -20.23
C ALA A 10 -23.42 7.02 -21.71
N ARG A 11 -24.64 6.65 -22.10
CA ARG A 11 -24.94 6.26 -23.47
C ARG A 11 -24.69 7.43 -24.42
N GLN A 12 -23.90 7.22 -25.46
CA GLN A 12 -23.62 8.24 -26.47
C GLN A 12 -24.81 8.45 -27.43
N LEU A 13 -24.83 9.59 -28.12
CA LEU A 13 -25.86 9.87 -29.12
C LEU A 13 -25.82 8.82 -30.24
N GLY A 14 -26.96 8.15 -30.46
CA GLY A 14 -27.08 7.07 -31.44
C GLY A 14 -26.53 5.70 -30.98
N GLU A 15 -25.99 5.61 -29.75
CA GLU A 15 -25.65 4.33 -29.12
C GLU A 15 -26.93 3.60 -28.69
N SER A 16 -27.07 2.34 -29.09
CA SER A 16 -28.22 1.52 -28.67
C SER A 16 -28.10 1.14 -27.20
N LYS A 17 -29.21 0.77 -26.56
CA LYS A 17 -29.18 0.26 -25.18
C LYS A 17 -28.28 -0.98 -25.09
N SER A 18 -28.41 -1.91 -26.04
CA SER A 18 -27.58 -3.13 -26.11
C SER A 18 -26.09 -2.83 -26.23
N ALA A 19 -25.71 -1.83 -27.04
CA ALA A 19 -24.31 -1.43 -27.17
C ALA A 19 -23.76 -0.86 -25.86
N ASN A 20 -24.51 0.02 -25.20
CA ASN A 20 -24.08 0.57 -23.92
C ASN A 20 -24.03 -0.51 -22.81
N THR A 21 -24.99 -1.44 -22.76
CA THR A 21 -24.94 -2.59 -21.84
C THR A 21 -23.68 -3.43 -22.10
N ALA A 22 -23.36 -3.71 -23.37
CA ALA A 22 -22.16 -4.47 -23.70
C ALA A 22 -20.85 -3.76 -23.32
N LEU A 23 -20.81 -2.43 -23.40
CA LEU A 23 -19.69 -1.66 -22.86
C LEU A 23 -19.56 -1.82 -21.34
N LEU A 24 -20.67 -1.77 -20.59
CA LEU A 24 -20.63 -1.94 -19.14
C LEU A 24 -20.12 -3.33 -18.76
N ASP A 25 -20.60 -4.37 -19.44
CA ASP A 25 -20.12 -5.73 -19.23
C ASP A 25 -18.63 -5.86 -19.58
N TYR A 26 -18.20 -5.25 -20.70
CA TYR A 26 -16.80 -5.19 -21.12
C TYR A 26 -15.91 -4.52 -20.06
N ILE A 27 -16.38 -3.44 -19.44
CA ILE A 27 -15.67 -2.75 -18.35
C ILE A 27 -15.53 -3.67 -17.12
N LEU A 28 -16.62 -4.35 -16.74
CA LEU A 28 -16.71 -5.21 -15.56
C LEU A 28 -15.81 -6.46 -15.63
N MET A 29 -15.39 -6.90 -16.82
CA MET A 29 -14.39 -7.97 -16.97
C MET A 29 -13.04 -7.64 -16.31
N GLY A 30 -12.74 -6.36 -16.10
CA GLY A 30 -11.48 -5.89 -15.52
C GLY A 30 -10.32 -5.85 -16.53
N ALA A 31 -9.38 -4.94 -16.32
CA ALA A 31 -8.36 -4.57 -17.32
C ALA A 31 -7.47 -5.73 -17.79
N GLY A 32 -7.23 -6.77 -16.98
CA GLY A 32 -6.40 -7.92 -17.35
C GLY A 32 -7.11 -8.99 -18.19
N GLU A 33 -8.42 -9.18 -17.98
CA GLU A 33 -9.20 -10.24 -18.64
C GLU A 33 -10.04 -9.73 -19.81
N ARG A 34 -10.14 -8.41 -19.96
CA ARG A 34 -10.99 -7.74 -20.92
C ARG A 34 -10.55 -7.99 -22.37
N SER A 35 -11.40 -8.63 -23.16
CA SER A 35 -11.27 -8.70 -24.62
C SER A 35 -12.64 -8.91 -25.28
N LEU A 36 -12.85 -8.35 -26.48
CA LEU A 36 -14.14 -8.50 -27.18
C LEU A 36 -14.45 -9.96 -27.51
N ARG A 37 -13.41 -10.77 -27.77
CA ARG A 37 -13.55 -12.21 -28.00
C ARG A 37 -14.04 -12.93 -26.75
N LYS A 38 -13.39 -12.72 -25.60
CA LYS A 38 -13.83 -13.31 -24.32
C LYS A 38 -15.25 -12.85 -23.95
N LEU A 39 -15.60 -11.58 -24.17
CA LEU A 39 -16.97 -11.09 -23.96
C LEU A 39 -17.97 -11.81 -24.87
N CYS A 40 -17.63 -11.98 -26.15
CA CYS A 40 -18.48 -12.72 -27.09
C CYS A 40 -18.67 -14.18 -26.68
N ASP A 41 -17.61 -14.83 -26.20
CA ASP A 41 -17.67 -16.22 -25.73
C ASP A 41 -18.51 -16.34 -24.46
N GLN A 42 -18.39 -15.39 -23.52
CA GLN A 42 -19.26 -15.28 -22.35
C GLN A 42 -20.73 -15.13 -22.76
N TYR A 43 -21.04 -14.24 -23.70
CA TYR A 43 -22.41 -14.09 -24.20
C TYR A 43 -22.95 -15.34 -24.89
N ARG A 44 -22.13 -16.07 -25.64
CA ARG A 44 -22.53 -17.35 -26.24
C ARG A 44 -22.87 -18.38 -25.18
N ALA A 45 -22.09 -18.45 -24.11
CA ALA A 45 -22.35 -19.34 -22.97
C ALA A 45 -23.67 -18.96 -22.28
N SER A 46 -23.87 -17.69 -21.91
CA SER A 46 -25.12 -17.22 -21.30
C SER A 46 -26.34 -17.46 -22.19
N LYS A 47 -26.21 -17.27 -23.52
CA LYS A 47 -27.30 -17.59 -24.46
C LYS A 47 -27.68 -19.08 -24.43
N ALA A 48 -26.70 -19.97 -24.28
CA ALA A 48 -26.95 -21.41 -24.18
C ALA A 48 -27.66 -21.78 -22.86
N GLU A 49 -27.46 -20.99 -21.80
CA GLU A 49 -28.13 -21.12 -20.51
C GLU A 49 -29.55 -20.49 -20.48
N GLY A 50 -29.95 -19.81 -21.56
CA GLY A 50 -31.28 -19.24 -21.72
C GLY A 50 -31.36 -17.73 -21.50
N ASP A 51 -30.23 -17.06 -21.23
CA ASP A 51 -30.18 -15.61 -21.12
C ASP A 51 -30.38 -14.92 -22.48
N ASP A 52 -30.63 -13.61 -22.45
CA ASP A 52 -30.70 -12.77 -23.63
C ASP A 52 -29.59 -11.70 -23.63
N PRO A 53 -28.35 -12.08 -23.99
CA PRO A 53 -27.24 -11.14 -24.06
C PRO A 53 -27.44 -10.11 -25.18
N PRO A 54 -26.77 -8.95 -25.11
CA PRO A 54 -26.88 -7.90 -26.13
C PRO A 54 -26.60 -8.34 -27.57
N THR A 55 -25.68 -9.30 -27.75
CA THR A 55 -25.35 -9.95 -29.02
C THR A 55 -24.51 -11.20 -28.77
N VAL A 56 -24.49 -12.14 -29.71
CA VAL A 56 -23.58 -13.31 -29.72
C VAL A 56 -22.57 -13.26 -30.88
N ARG A 57 -22.57 -12.16 -31.63
CA ARG A 57 -21.75 -11.95 -32.82
C ARG A 57 -20.58 -11.02 -32.50
N LEU A 58 -19.36 -11.51 -32.72
CA LEU A 58 -18.14 -10.75 -32.46
C LEU A 58 -18.05 -9.48 -33.31
N GLU A 59 -18.41 -9.56 -34.60
CA GLU A 59 -18.41 -8.43 -35.53
C GLU A 59 -19.25 -7.25 -35.02
N THR A 60 -20.40 -7.54 -34.39
CA THR A 60 -21.26 -6.50 -33.80
C THR A 60 -20.58 -5.80 -32.62
N LEU A 61 -19.85 -6.53 -31.79
CA LEU A 61 -19.09 -5.96 -30.67
C LEU A 61 -17.91 -5.10 -31.18
N GLU A 62 -17.22 -5.56 -32.22
CA GLU A 62 -16.13 -4.81 -32.86
C GLU A 62 -16.63 -3.50 -33.47
N ASP A 63 -17.77 -3.55 -34.16
CA ASP A 63 -18.44 -2.38 -34.73
C ASP A 63 -18.87 -1.39 -33.65
N TRP A 64 -19.51 -1.85 -32.59
CA TRP A 64 -19.90 -0.98 -31.47
C TRP A 64 -18.67 -0.39 -30.78
N SER A 65 -17.66 -1.20 -30.50
CA SER A 65 -16.40 -0.77 -29.88
C SER A 65 -15.74 0.36 -30.66
N ARG A 66 -15.64 0.21 -31.98
CA ARG A 66 -15.09 1.22 -32.88
C ARG A 66 -15.99 2.46 -32.97
N LYS A 67 -17.29 2.27 -33.23
CA LYS A 67 -18.24 3.36 -33.47
C LYS A 67 -18.43 4.26 -32.24
N TYR A 68 -18.47 3.67 -31.05
CA TYR A 68 -18.69 4.38 -29.78
C TYR A 68 -17.42 4.51 -28.94
N ARG A 69 -16.24 4.30 -29.56
CA ARG A 69 -14.92 4.53 -28.97
C ARG A 69 -14.75 3.88 -27.59
N TRP A 70 -15.12 2.61 -27.46
CA TRP A 70 -15.09 1.91 -26.18
C TRP A 70 -13.71 1.93 -25.54
N GLN A 71 -12.63 1.76 -26.32
CA GLN A 71 -11.27 1.76 -25.78
C GLN A 71 -10.90 3.08 -25.09
N ASP A 72 -11.29 4.22 -25.66
CA ASP A 72 -11.02 5.53 -25.06
C ASP A 72 -11.81 5.72 -23.76
N ARG A 73 -13.08 5.31 -23.75
CA ARG A 73 -13.95 5.40 -22.58
C ARG A 73 -13.45 4.51 -21.43
N VAL A 74 -13.02 3.30 -21.78
CA VAL A 74 -12.43 2.32 -20.86
C VAL A 74 -11.10 2.83 -20.30
N ALA A 75 -10.27 3.48 -21.12
CA ALA A 75 -9.01 4.06 -20.64
C ALA A 75 -9.25 5.14 -19.58
N VAL A 76 -10.27 5.99 -19.76
CA VAL A 76 -10.69 6.98 -18.76
C VAL A 76 -11.13 6.28 -17.46
N TYR A 77 -11.99 5.26 -17.56
CA TYR A 77 -12.40 4.47 -16.39
C TYR A 77 -11.23 3.88 -15.62
N ASP A 78 -10.33 3.20 -16.33
CA ASP A 78 -9.22 2.49 -15.70
C ASP A 78 -8.26 3.48 -15.03
N ALA A 79 -8.10 4.69 -15.58
CA ALA A 79 -7.36 5.79 -14.95
C ALA A 79 -8.04 6.31 -13.68
N GLU A 80 -9.36 6.52 -13.70
CA GLU A 80 -10.14 6.93 -12.53
C GLU A 80 -10.10 5.87 -11.42
N GLN A 81 -10.30 4.60 -11.77
CA GLN A 81 -10.22 3.49 -10.80
C GLN A 81 -8.82 3.35 -10.21
N ARG A 82 -7.77 3.58 -11.00
CA ARG A 82 -6.40 3.59 -10.51
C ARG A 82 -6.18 4.75 -9.54
N ALA A 83 -6.63 5.95 -9.88
CA ALA A 83 -6.52 7.12 -9.01
C ALA A 83 -7.26 6.89 -7.68
N LYS A 84 -8.46 6.29 -7.73
CA LYS A 84 -9.24 5.92 -6.55
C LYS A 84 -8.50 4.93 -5.65
N ARG A 85 -7.96 3.83 -6.21
CA ARG A 85 -7.18 2.85 -5.45
C ARG A 85 -5.94 3.45 -4.80
N ILE A 86 -5.24 4.35 -5.52
CA ILE A 86 -4.08 5.06 -4.97
C ILE A 86 -4.51 5.95 -3.80
N ALA A 87 -5.61 6.68 -3.93
CA ALA A 87 -6.14 7.53 -2.86
C ALA A 87 -6.57 6.73 -1.62
N GLU A 88 -7.25 5.60 -1.82
CA GLU A 88 -7.65 4.68 -0.74
C GLU A 88 -6.41 4.09 -0.03
N THR A 89 -5.45 3.57 -0.80
CA THR A 89 -4.21 3.01 -0.26
C THR A 89 -3.43 4.07 0.54
N ARG A 90 -3.40 5.32 0.04
CA ARG A 90 -2.76 6.42 0.75
C ARG A 90 -3.46 6.73 2.07
N ALA A 91 -4.80 6.78 2.08
CA ALA A 91 -5.57 7.01 3.30
C ALA A 91 -5.32 5.89 4.34
N ASP A 92 -5.22 4.63 3.90
CA ASP A 92 -4.89 3.51 4.78
C ASP A 92 -3.50 3.63 5.39
N VAL A 93 -2.50 4.00 4.57
CA VAL A 93 -1.12 4.25 5.04
C VAL A 93 -1.09 5.42 6.03
N ASP A 94 -1.78 6.52 5.75
CA ASP A 94 -1.86 7.67 6.65
C ASP A 94 -2.54 7.30 7.98
N GLY A 95 -3.59 6.49 7.93
CA GLY A 95 -4.26 5.94 9.11
C GLY A 95 -3.34 5.02 9.92
N MET A 96 -2.57 4.16 9.27
CA MET A 96 -1.56 3.31 9.91
C MET A 96 -0.46 4.16 10.56
N ASN A 97 0.08 5.14 9.85
CA ASN A 97 1.11 6.05 10.36
C ASN A 97 0.63 6.80 11.60
N THR A 98 -0.62 7.28 11.59
CA THR A 98 -1.24 7.92 12.76
C THR A 98 -1.29 7.00 13.97
N ARG A 99 -1.64 5.71 13.77
CA ARG A 99 -1.61 4.71 14.86
C ARG A 99 -0.20 4.45 15.36
N HIS A 100 0.78 4.33 14.46
CA HIS A 100 2.19 4.13 14.84
C HIS A 100 2.74 5.29 15.65
N ILE A 101 2.45 6.54 15.27
CA ILE A 101 2.82 7.73 16.05
C ILE A 101 2.20 7.68 17.45
N ARG A 102 0.91 7.33 17.57
CA ARG A 102 0.25 7.22 18.87
C ARG A 102 0.89 6.16 19.77
N ILE A 103 1.22 5.00 19.21
CA ILE A 103 1.89 3.92 19.95
C ILE A 103 3.29 4.37 20.37
N GLY A 104 4.05 4.98 19.46
CA GLY A 104 5.39 5.51 19.76
C GLY A 104 5.37 6.52 20.90
N ASN A 105 4.44 7.49 20.84
CA ASN A 105 4.25 8.47 21.92
C ASN A 105 3.87 7.82 23.26
N ALA A 106 3.05 6.77 23.25
CA ALA A 106 2.68 6.05 24.47
C ALA A 106 3.88 5.31 25.09
N LEU A 107 4.74 4.70 24.28
CA LEU A 107 5.97 4.05 24.74
C LEU A 107 6.94 5.07 25.35
N LEU A 108 7.12 6.22 24.68
CA LEU A 108 7.96 7.31 25.16
C LEU A 108 7.43 7.89 26.48
N ALA A 109 6.12 8.14 26.58
CA ALA A 109 5.50 8.60 27.82
C ALA A 109 5.68 7.60 28.97
N ARG A 110 5.58 6.30 28.69
CA ARG A 110 5.79 5.25 29.70
C ARG A 110 7.25 5.22 30.18
N ALA A 111 8.20 5.37 29.27
CA ALA A 111 9.62 5.47 29.60
C ALA A 111 9.92 6.72 30.46
N LEU A 112 9.35 7.88 30.12
CA LEU A 112 9.51 9.12 30.88
C LEU A 112 8.95 9.01 32.31
N LEU A 113 7.77 8.42 32.48
CA LEU A 113 7.19 8.18 33.81
C LEU A 113 8.12 7.34 34.69
N TRP A 114 8.80 6.36 34.11
CA TRP A 114 9.79 5.56 34.82
C TRP A 114 11.00 6.39 35.25
N ILE A 115 11.57 7.17 34.32
CA ILE A 115 12.75 8.02 34.58
C ILE A 115 12.46 8.97 35.74
N ASN A 116 11.35 9.72 35.67
CA ASN A 116 10.97 10.68 36.71
C ASN A 116 10.76 9.99 38.08
N ALA A 117 10.09 8.83 38.11
CA ALA A 117 9.90 8.07 39.35
C ALA A 117 11.25 7.62 39.96
N THR A 118 12.26 7.33 39.15
CA THR A 118 13.59 6.98 39.66
C THR A 118 14.42 8.18 40.12
N GLU A 119 14.20 9.36 39.56
CA GLU A 119 14.85 10.60 40.00
C GLU A 119 14.28 11.09 41.34
N GLU A 120 12.95 11.05 41.52
CA GLU A 120 12.30 11.36 42.80
C GLU A 120 12.78 10.44 43.94
N ILE A 121 13.10 9.18 43.64
CA ILE A 121 13.70 8.26 44.62
C ILE A 121 15.09 8.73 45.07
N LYS A 122 15.90 9.25 44.13
CA LYS A 122 17.27 9.70 44.39
C LYS A 122 17.34 11.06 45.10
N GLU A 123 16.42 11.97 44.82
CA GLU A 123 16.45 13.35 45.35
C GLU A 123 15.91 13.50 46.77
N GLY A 124 15.35 12.45 47.37
CA GLY A 124 14.99 12.46 48.78
C GLY A 124 13.67 11.76 49.04
N SER A 125 13.65 10.44 48.89
CA SER A 125 12.59 9.65 49.50
C SER A 125 12.70 9.74 51.02
N GLN A 126 11.83 10.52 51.64
CA GLN A 126 11.47 10.31 53.03
C GLN A 126 11.00 8.86 53.20
N GLU A 127 11.47 8.25 54.29
CA GLU A 127 11.18 6.87 54.68
C GLU A 127 9.66 6.65 54.75
N GLY A 128 9.07 6.01 53.73
CA GLY A 128 7.63 5.72 53.65
C GLY A 128 6.92 6.05 52.34
N THR A 129 7.56 6.73 51.38
CA THR A 129 6.92 7.01 50.08
C THR A 129 6.73 5.73 49.27
N LYS A 130 5.48 5.32 49.09
CA LYS A 130 5.13 4.18 48.20
C LYS A 130 5.44 4.56 46.76
N VAL A 131 6.52 4.00 46.22
CA VAL A 131 6.85 4.11 44.79
C VAL A 131 5.65 3.63 43.96
N PRO A 132 5.14 4.42 43.00
CA PRO A 132 4.09 3.98 42.10
C PRO A 132 4.55 2.71 41.37
N LYS A 133 3.74 1.65 41.47
CA LYS A 133 4.02 0.36 40.82
C LYS A 133 3.96 0.57 39.31
N HIS A 134 5.12 0.78 38.70
CA HIS A 134 5.28 0.92 37.27
C HIS A 134 5.61 -0.45 36.65
N GLU A 135 5.18 -0.69 35.42
CA GLU A 135 5.33 -2.00 34.76
C GLU A 135 6.77 -2.29 34.30
N LEU A 136 7.59 -1.24 34.08
CA LEU A 136 8.98 -1.38 33.61
C LEU A 136 9.93 -1.56 34.79
N THR A 137 10.59 -2.69 34.92
CA THR A 137 11.41 -2.96 36.11
C THR A 137 12.89 -2.66 35.93
N LYS A 138 13.35 -2.49 34.69
CA LYS A 138 14.78 -2.38 34.37
C LYS A 138 15.10 -1.20 33.43
N PRO A 139 16.25 -0.53 33.61
CA PRO A 139 16.73 0.50 32.68
C PRO A 139 16.79 0.04 31.21
N SER A 140 17.14 -1.24 30.97
CA SER A 140 17.17 -1.81 29.62
C SER A 140 15.81 -1.85 28.95
N GLU A 141 14.73 -2.04 29.70
CA GLU A 141 13.35 -2.05 29.17
C GLU A 141 12.91 -0.64 28.79
N VAL A 142 13.31 0.36 29.59
CA VAL A 142 13.09 1.79 29.32
C VAL A 142 13.80 2.22 28.03
N LEU A 143 15.08 1.85 27.88
CA LEU A 143 15.84 2.10 26.66
C LEU A 143 15.21 1.42 25.43
N ALA A 144 14.71 0.18 25.58
CA ALA A 144 14.01 -0.52 24.51
C ALA A 144 12.72 0.21 24.09
N PHE A 145 11.95 0.73 25.06
CA PHE A 145 10.73 1.49 24.80
C PHE A 145 11.02 2.82 24.09
N ILE A 146 12.08 3.53 24.51
CA ILE A 146 12.50 4.78 23.86
C ILE A 146 12.92 4.51 22.41
N LYS A 147 13.79 3.50 22.20
CA LYS A 147 14.28 3.15 20.86
C LYS A 147 13.12 2.74 19.95
N LEU A 148 12.27 1.83 20.40
CA LEU A 148 11.12 1.36 19.63
C LEU A 148 10.14 2.50 19.32
N GLY A 149 9.81 3.33 20.31
CA GLY A 149 8.88 4.45 20.13
C GLY A 149 9.39 5.48 19.13
N ALA A 150 10.66 5.87 19.24
CA ALA A 150 11.30 6.80 18.31
C ALA A 150 11.38 6.24 16.88
N ASP A 151 11.70 4.95 16.73
CA ASP A 151 11.77 4.31 15.41
C ASP A 151 10.39 4.19 14.75
N MET A 152 9.34 3.86 15.52
CA MET A 152 7.96 3.83 15.01
C MET A 152 7.52 5.21 14.51
N GLU A 153 7.80 6.27 15.26
CA GLU A 153 7.46 7.64 14.90
C GLU A 153 8.20 8.11 13.64
N ARG A 154 9.51 7.83 13.54
CA ARG A 154 10.33 8.17 12.36
C ARG A 154 9.84 7.46 11.11
N ARG A 155 9.62 6.14 11.18
CA ARG A 155 9.10 5.36 10.04
C ARG A 155 7.73 5.86 9.61
N ALA A 156 6.85 6.16 10.57
CA ALA A 156 5.52 6.71 10.27
C ALA A 156 5.57 8.10 9.62
N ARG A 157 6.64 8.87 9.82
CA ARG A 157 6.87 10.16 9.16
C ARG A 157 7.66 10.06 7.85
N GLY A 158 8.01 8.85 7.42
CA GLY A 158 8.87 8.65 6.25
C GLY A 158 10.31 9.13 6.44
N MET A 159 10.78 9.27 7.69
CA MET A 159 12.17 9.62 7.96
C MET A 159 13.06 8.41 7.73
N PRO A 160 14.21 8.55 7.02
CA PRO A 160 15.17 7.47 6.84
C PRO A 160 15.72 6.99 8.20
N THR A 161 15.44 5.74 8.59
CA THR A 161 16.01 5.16 9.82
C THR A 161 17.42 4.61 9.60
N ALA A 162 17.74 4.18 8.38
CA ALA A 162 19.06 3.61 8.06
C ALA A 162 20.20 4.61 8.26
N VAL A 163 19.97 5.90 7.99
CA VAL A 163 21.00 6.96 8.20
C VAL A 163 21.32 7.14 9.68
N LEU A 164 20.31 7.05 10.55
CA LEU A 164 20.49 7.14 12.00
C LEU A 164 21.14 5.89 12.58
N GLU A 165 20.79 4.71 12.06
CA GLU A 165 21.48 3.46 12.40
C GLU A 165 22.97 3.55 12.06
N LEU A 166 23.31 4.02 10.85
CA LEU A 166 24.71 4.22 10.43
C LEU A 166 25.44 5.27 11.28
N GLN A 167 24.79 6.39 11.62
CA GLN A 167 25.37 7.42 12.47
C GLN A 167 25.61 6.98 13.92
N SER A 168 24.93 5.92 14.36
CA SER A 168 25.11 5.36 15.71
C SER A 168 26.21 4.30 15.79
N LEU A 169 26.77 3.89 14.64
CA LEU A 169 27.90 2.96 14.58
C LEU A 169 29.21 3.72 14.75
N THR A 170 30.14 3.12 15.47
CA THR A 170 31.54 3.52 15.44
C THR A 170 32.14 3.23 14.05
N ASP A 171 33.26 3.90 13.72
CA ASP A 171 33.94 3.67 12.43
C ASP A 171 34.29 2.19 12.20
N ASP A 172 34.68 1.47 13.26
CA ASP A 172 34.99 0.03 13.21
C ASP A 172 33.75 -0.83 12.94
N GLU A 173 32.62 -0.51 13.57
CA GLU A 173 31.36 -1.22 13.34
C GLU A 173 30.80 -0.92 11.94
N LEU A 174 30.99 0.31 11.45
CA LEU A 174 30.62 0.72 10.10
C LEU A 174 31.42 -0.05 9.04
N LEU A 175 32.74 -0.20 9.26
CA LEU A 175 33.63 -1.01 8.43
C LEU A 175 33.22 -2.48 8.42
N ALA A 176 32.95 -3.07 9.60
CA ALA A 176 32.50 -4.46 9.69
C ALA A 176 31.15 -4.68 8.97
N ARG A 177 30.22 -3.72 9.08
CA ARG A 177 28.93 -3.76 8.38
C ARG A 177 29.11 -3.67 6.87
N HIS A 178 30.00 -2.80 6.40
CA HIS A 178 30.35 -2.65 4.99
C HIS A 178 30.97 -3.95 4.43
N GLU A 179 31.88 -4.59 5.17
CA GLU A 179 32.46 -5.87 4.77
C GLU A 179 31.42 -7.00 4.68
N GLN A 180 30.46 -7.06 5.61
CA GLN A 180 29.35 -8.01 5.52
C GLN A 180 28.50 -7.80 4.26
N VAL A 181 28.17 -6.55 3.92
CA VAL A 181 27.38 -6.24 2.73
C VAL A 181 28.15 -6.61 1.46
N LEU A 182 29.44 -6.31 1.40
CA LEU A 182 30.29 -6.71 0.28
C LEU A 182 30.43 -8.22 0.15
N ALA A 183 30.53 -8.95 1.26
CA ALA A 183 30.57 -10.40 1.25
C ALA A 183 29.27 -11.01 0.72
N ALA A 184 28.11 -10.47 1.13
CA ALA A 184 26.80 -10.90 0.64
C ALA A 184 26.63 -10.62 -0.86
N LEU A 185 26.98 -9.42 -1.33
CA LEU A 185 26.94 -9.07 -2.75
C LEU A 185 27.85 -9.95 -3.61
N ARG A 186 29.04 -10.30 -3.09
CA ARG A 186 29.96 -11.23 -3.78
C ARG A 186 29.41 -12.64 -3.86
N ALA A 187 28.67 -13.10 -2.85
CA ALA A 187 28.02 -14.40 -2.88
C ALA A 187 26.89 -14.45 -3.91
N ASP A 188 26.02 -13.44 -3.95
CA ASP A 188 24.93 -13.35 -4.93
C ASP A 188 25.45 -13.33 -6.37
N LEU A 189 26.51 -12.55 -6.65
CA LEU A 189 27.11 -12.49 -7.99
C LEU A 189 27.77 -13.81 -8.41
N ALA A 190 28.30 -14.58 -7.45
CA ALA A 190 28.89 -15.89 -7.73
C ALA A 190 27.83 -16.97 -8.01
N ASP A 191 26.63 -16.84 -7.42
CA ASP A 191 25.50 -17.74 -7.66
C ASP A 191 24.82 -17.46 -9.02
N GLU A 192 24.84 -16.21 -9.51
CA GLU A 192 24.33 -15.85 -10.85
C GLU A 192 25.26 -16.36 -11.98
N ASP A 193 26.58 -16.32 -11.81
CA ASP A 193 27.56 -16.84 -12.80
C ASP A 193 27.67 -18.38 -12.79
N GLY A 194 27.12 -19.06 -11.78
CA GLY A 194 27.09 -20.53 -11.67
C GLY A 194 25.93 -21.21 -12.38
N SER A 195 25.01 -20.44 -12.98
CA SER A 195 23.80 -20.94 -13.64
C SER A 195 23.78 -20.62 -15.14
N GLU A 196 24.71 -21.20 -15.91
CA GLU A 196 24.52 -21.44 -17.35
C GLU A 196 24.72 -22.94 -17.66
N PRO A 197 23.96 -23.47 -18.65
CA PRO A 197 23.35 -24.82 -18.65
C PRO A 197 24.26 -26.03 -18.82
#